data_AF-A0A3N5IPQ4-F1
#
_entry.id   AF-A0A3N5IPQ4-F1
#
_cell.length_a   1.000
_cell.length_b   1.000
_cell.length_c   1.000
_cell.angle_alpha   90.00
_cell.angle_beta   90.00
_cell.angle_gamma   90.00
#
_symmetry.space_group_name_H-M   'P 1'
#
loop_
_entity.id
_entity.type
_entity.pdbx_description
1 polymer ?
#
loop_
_entity_poly.entity_id
_entity_poly.type
_entity_poly.pdbx_seq_one_letter_code
_entity_poly.pdbx_strand_id
1 'polypeptide(L)'
;MNSKMQAIEHREWGFEDYLELALRKKWIILAVFAAVFTVSLIYSLSRRDVYSASTTFSIDEQTEFSGVNSNNRVMPYYWRMGPGKPLEYYNALIYSQPFRDMVVKAALADSQLLRNGGVSTDQVLEVLATLSISKEDEMSSLMHMGVRAFDPMIVYRVASLAALSFKER
;
A
#
# COMPACT_ATOMS: atom_id res chain seq x y z
N MET A 1 33.62 -1.00 -72.07
CA MET A 1 33.15 -0.02 -71.09
C MET A 1 31.93 -0.62 -70.40
N ASN A 2 31.86 -0.54 -69.07
CA ASN A 2 30.78 -1.01 -68.17
C ASN A 2 30.74 -2.50 -67.80
N SER A 3 31.50 -2.84 -66.75
CA SER A 3 31.23 -3.99 -65.88
C SER A 3 31.74 -3.74 -64.45
N LYS A 4 31.43 -2.57 -63.90
CA LYS A 4 31.49 -2.34 -62.44
C LYS A 4 30.06 -2.28 -61.90
N MET A 5 29.31 -3.38 -62.08
CA MET A 5 28.25 -3.69 -61.12
C MET A 5 28.97 -4.09 -59.85
N GLN A 6 29.10 -3.12 -58.96
CA GLN A 6 29.62 -3.30 -57.61
C GLN A 6 28.79 -4.39 -56.95
N ALA A 7 29.44 -5.52 -56.67
CA ALA A 7 28.93 -6.50 -55.73
C ALA A 7 28.73 -5.77 -54.40
N ILE A 8 27.47 -5.53 -54.04
CA ILE A 8 27.10 -5.21 -52.67
C ILE A 8 27.31 -6.53 -51.94
N GLU A 9 28.53 -6.72 -51.46
CA GLU A 9 28.90 -7.83 -50.59
C GLU A 9 28.00 -7.74 -49.36
N HIS A 10 27.12 -8.72 -49.20
CA HIS A 10 26.34 -8.94 -47.98
C HIS A 10 27.32 -9.37 -46.88
N ARG A 11 28.10 -8.41 -46.36
CA ARG A 11 28.97 -8.60 -45.20
C ARG A 11 28.08 -8.79 -43.98
N GLU A 12 28.06 -10.01 -43.44
CA GLU A 12 27.36 -10.32 -42.20
C GLU A 12 27.96 -9.47 -41.07
N TRP A 13 27.12 -8.69 -40.39
CA TRP A 13 27.57 -7.84 -39.29
C TRP A 13 27.96 -8.71 -38.09
N GLY A 14 29.26 -8.79 -37.83
CA GLY A 14 29.81 -9.46 -36.65
C GLY A 14 29.72 -8.59 -35.40
N PHE A 15 29.90 -9.22 -34.23
CA PHE A 15 29.93 -8.53 -32.93
C PHE A 15 30.97 -7.40 -32.86
N GLU A 16 32.10 -7.58 -33.53
CA GLU A 16 33.21 -6.62 -33.60
C GLU A 16 32.79 -5.31 -34.28
N ASP A 17 32.01 -5.38 -35.37
CA ASP A 17 31.52 -4.18 -36.08
C ASP A 17 30.54 -3.38 -35.19
N TYR A 18 29.72 -4.04 -34.37
CA TYR A 18 28.85 -3.35 -33.39
C TYR A 18 29.64 -2.67 -32.28
N LEU A 19 30.71 -3.31 -31.82
CA LEU A 19 31.58 -2.76 -30.78
C LEU A 19 32.34 -1.53 -31.28
N GLU A 20 32.84 -1.57 -32.51
CA GLU A 20 33.49 -0.42 -33.15
C GLU A 20 32.49 0.73 -33.39
N LEU A 21 31.26 0.41 -33.79
CA LEU A 21 30.18 1.40 -33.93
C LEU A 21 29.85 2.05 -32.58
N ALA A 22 29.80 1.28 -31.50
CA ALA A 22 29.56 1.78 -30.15
C ALA A 22 30.70 2.70 -29.67
N LEU A 23 31.96 2.32 -29.92
CA LEU A 23 33.14 3.15 -29.60
C LEU A 23 33.16 4.46 -30.38
N ARG A 24 32.79 4.44 -31.67
CA ARG A 24 32.73 5.63 -32.52
C ARG A 24 31.59 6.56 -32.12
N LYS A 25 30.46 6.01 -31.67
CA LYS A 25 29.27 6.77 -31.21
C LYS A 25 29.20 6.94 -29.69
N LYS A 26 30.31 6.77 -28.96
CA LYS A 26 30.36 6.85 -27.49
C LYS A 26 29.71 8.10 -26.91
N TRP A 27 29.85 9.25 -27.58
CA TRP A 27 29.26 10.51 -27.15
C TRP A 27 27.72 10.52 -27.26
N ILE A 28 27.17 9.91 -28.32
CA ILE A 28 25.71 9.77 -28.48
C ILE A 28 25.17 8.84 -27.40
N ILE A 29 25.85 7.71 -27.16
CA ILE A 29 25.47 6.75 -26.11
C ILE A 29 25.51 7.42 -24.74
N LEU A 30 26.57 8.18 -24.46
CA LEU A 30 26.72 8.90 -23.19
C LEU A 30 25.67 10.01 -23.02
N ALA A 31 25.32 10.73 -24.09
CA ALA A 31 24.26 11.73 -24.06
C ALA A 31 22.88 11.11 -23.78
N VAL A 32 22.55 9.99 -24.44
CA VAL A 32 21.29 9.27 -24.19
C VAL A 32 21.27 8.71 -22.77
N PHE A 33 22.37 8.11 -22.30
CA PHE A 33 22.49 7.63 -20.93
C PHE A 33 22.28 8.77 -19.92
N ALA A 34 22.96 9.91 -20.11
CA ALA A 34 22.83 11.07 -19.24
C ALA A 34 21.39 11.62 -19.23
N ALA A 35 20.72 11.65 -20.39
CA ALA A 35 19.33 12.10 -20.47
C ALA A 35 18.39 11.17 -19.68
N VAL A 36 18.47 9.85 -19.91
CA VAL A 36 17.65 8.87 -19.20
C VAL A 36 17.95 8.89 -17.71
N PHE A 37 19.23 8.90 -17.33
CA PHE A 37 19.67 8.98 -15.94
C PHE A 37 19.13 10.22 -15.25
N THR A 38 19.20 11.38 -15.90
CA THR A 38 18.71 12.65 -15.34
C THR A 38 17.20 12.62 -15.13
N VAL A 39 16.44 12.12 -16.12
CA VAL A 39 14.98 11.97 -15.99
C VAL A 39 14.63 11.01 -14.85
N SER A 40 15.30 9.87 -14.77
CA SER A 40 15.10 8.90 -13.67
C SER A 40 15.47 9.47 -12.31
N LEU A 41 16.55 10.25 -12.22
CA LEU A 41 17.00 10.88 -10.98
C LEU A 41 15.99 11.92 -10.50
N ILE A 42 15.53 12.80 -11.40
CA ILE A 42 14.49 13.79 -11.09
C ILE A 42 13.21 13.09 -10.62
N TYR A 43 12.80 12.03 -11.33
CA TYR A 43 11.62 11.25 -10.95
C TYR A 43 11.76 10.62 -9.55
N SER A 44 12.91 10.02 -9.27
CA SER A 44 13.19 9.37 -7.99
C SER A 44 13.18 10.38 -6.82
N LEU A 45 13.80 11.54 -7.00
CA LEU A 45 13.88 12.57 -5.97
C LEU A 45 12.57 13.35 -5.78
N SER A 46 11.72 13.44 -6.82
CA SER A 46 10.45 14.17 -6.76
C SER A 46 9.31 13.32 -6.19
N ARG A 47 9.48 12.00 -6.12
CA ARG A 47 8.44 11.10 -5.62
C ARG A 47 8.42 11.14 -4.08
N ARG A 48 7.24 11.39 -3.51
CA ARG A 48 7.03 11.29 -2.06
C ARG A 48 7.04 9.82 -1.64
N ASP A 49 7.77 9.52 -0.57
CA ASP A 49 7.77 8.20 0.05
C ASP A 49 6.41 7.91 0.71
N VAL A 50 5.89 6.70 0.46
CA VAL A 50 4.64 6.23 1.07
C VAL A 50 5.01 5.14 2.07
N TYR A 51 4.77 5.42 3.35
CA TYR A 51 4.98 4.49 4.44
C TYR A 51 3.72 3.69 4.71
N SER A 52 3.87 2.44 5.13
CA SER A 52 2.78 1.57 5.53
C SER A 52 3.05 0.94 6.90
N ALA A 53 2.05 0.90 7.76
CA ALA A 53 2.06 0.11 8.99
C ALA A 53 0.89 -0.86 8.96
N SER A 54 1.14 -2.08 9.42
CA SER A 54 0.14 -3.13 9.54
C SER A 54 0.18 -3.76 10.92
N THR A 55 -0.96 -4.25 11.37
CA THR A 55 -1.14 -5.04 12.58
C THR A 55 -1.89 -6.32 12.20
N THR A 56 -1.35 -7.45 12.62
CA THR A 56 -1.96 -8.76 12.44
C THR A 56 -2.55 -9.23 13.77
N PHE A 57 -3.80 -9.69 13.76
CA PHE A 57 -4.49 -10.17 14.96
C PHE A 57 -5.46 -11.30 14.62
N SER A 58 -5.72 -12.17 15.60
CA SER A 58 -6.78 -13.18 15.53
C SER A 58 -8.03 -12.69 16.26
N ILE A 59 -9.20 -13.07 15.76
CA ILE A 59 -10.45 -12.91 16.51
C ILE A 59 -10.84 -14.27 17.08
N ASP A 60 -10.81 -14.37 18.40
CA ASP A 60 -11.36 -15.53 19.11
C ASP A 60 -12.88 -15.39 19.19
N GLU A 61 -13.58 -16.00 18.24
CA GLU A 61 -15.05 -15.98 18.15
C GLU A 61 -15.75 -16.88 19.19
N GLN A 62 -15.00 -17.39 20.17
CA GLN A 62 -15.54 -18.26 21.24
C GLN A 62 -16.34 -17.49 22.30
N THR A 63 -16.35 -16.16 22.25
CA THR A 63 -17.05 -15.32 23.20
C THR A 63 -17.81 -14.22 22.49
N GLU A 64 -19.09 -14.10 22.82
CA GLU A 64 -19.95 -12.94 22.59
C GLU A 64 -20.75 -12.88 21.28
N PHE A 65 -21.85 -13.61 21.31
CA PHE A 65 -23.17 -13.21 20.79
C PHE A 65 -23.70 -11.92 21.50
N SER A 66 -22.85 -10.94 21.80
CA SER A 66 -23.18 -9.69 22.50
C SER A 66 -23.05 -8.49 21.53
N GLY A 67 -23.92 -8.46 20.52
CA GLY A 67 -24.09 -7.27 19.70
C GLY A 67 -25.27 -6.45 20.23
N VAL A 68 -25.05 -5.17 20.57
CA VAL A 68 -26.06 -4.18 21.03
C VAL A 68 -27.19 -3.90 20.00
N ASN A 69 -27.30 -4.69 18.93
CA ASN A 69 -28.40 -4.65 17.98
C ASN A 69 -28.88 -6.04 17.53
N SER A 70 -28.68 -7.08 18.35
CA SER A 70 -29.21 -8.43 18.09
C SER A 70 -30.69 -8.58 18.43
N ASN A 71 -31.47 -7.50 18.41
CA ASN A 71 -32.93 -7.60 18.42
C ASN A 71 -33.41 -8.05 17.03
N ASN A 72 -33.46 -9.38 16.89
CA ASN A 72 -34.49 -10.09 16.13
C ASN A 72 -34.47 -10.00 14.59
N ARG A 73 -33.32 -9.74 13.97
CA ARG A 73 -33.14 -9.97 12.52
C ARG A 73 -32.09 -11.03 12.27
N VAL A 74 -32.49 -12.29 12.45
CA VAL A 74 -31.77 -13.45 11.92
C VAL A 74 -31.61 -13.21 10.42
N MET A 75 -30.38 -12.94 9.96
CA MET A 75 -30.12 -12.87 8.53
C MET A 75 -30.45 -14.24 7.91
N PRO A 76 -31.25 -14.31 6.81
CA PRO A 76 -31.77 -15.57 6.24
C PRO A 76 -30.73 -16.62 5.79
N TYR A 77 -29.43 -16.31 5.89
CA TYR A 77 -28.34 -17.12 5.36
C TYR A 77 -27.28 -17.53 6.40
N TYR A 78 -27.61 -17.47 7.70
CA TYR A 78 -26.67 -17.83 8.80
C TYR A 78 -26.11 -19.27 8.70
N TRP A 79 -26.78 -20.18 8.01
CA TRP A 79 -26.36 -21.58 7.85
C TRP A 79 -25.33 -21.78 6.71
N ARG A 80 -25.09 -20.76 5.88
CA ARG A 80 -24.18 -20.82 4.72
C ARG A 80 -22.87 -20.09 4.94
N MET A 81 -22.79 -19.25 5.98
CA MET A 81 -21.57 -18.62 6.45
C MET A 81 -21.10 -19.46 7.64
N GLY A 82 -19.87 -19.96 7.60
CA GLY A 82 -19.30 -20.79 8.68
C GLY A 82 -19.32 -20.07 10.05
N PRO A 83 -18.82 -20.71 11.11
CA PRO A 83 -18.71 -20.04 12.41
C PRO A 83 -17.89 -18.77 12.23
N GLY A 84 -18.53 -17.62 12.50
CA GLY A 84 -17.89 -16.32 12.49
C GLY A 84 -18.58 -15.20 11.74
N LYS A 85 -18.17 -13.96 12.05
CA LYS A 85 -18.64 -12.80 11.30
C LYS A 85 -17.83 -12.69 10.00
N PRO A 86 -18.48 -12.43 8.86
CA PRO A 86 -17.78 -12.37 7.57
C PRO A 86 -16.84 -11.15 7.50
N LEU A 87 -15.81 -11.17 6.65
CA LEU A 87 -14.84 -10.08 6.51
C LEU A 87 -15.53 -8.73 6.20
N GLU A 88 -16.64 -8.76 5.48
CA GLU A 88 -17.49 -7.62 5.16
C GLU A 88 -18.04 -6.93 6.42
N TYR A 89 -18.32 -7.69 7.48
CA TYR A 89 -18.75 -7.12 8.77
C TYR A 89 -17.64 -6.27 9.37
N TYR A 90 -16.41 -6.80 9.41
CA TYR A 90 -15.27 -6.07 9.97
C TYR A 90 -14.89 -4.88 9.10
N ASN A 91 -14.97 -5.01 7.77
CA ASN A 91 -14.85 -3.88 6.85
C ASN A 91 -15.88 -2.79 7.17
N ALA A 92 -17.17 -3.13 7.27
CA ALA A 92 -18.21 -2.16 7.60
C ALA A 92 -17.97 -1.48 8.96
N LEU A 93 -17.41 -2.22 9.93
CA LEU A 93 -17.08 -1.70 11.25
C LEU A 93 -15.97 -0.64 11.20
N ILE A 94 -14.85 -0.92 10.52
CA ILE A 94 -13.71 0.01 10.42
C ILE A 94 -14.05 1.25 9.59
N TYR A 95 -15.01 1.15 8.66
CA TYR A 95 -15.49 2.29 7.87
C TYR A 95 -16.61 3.08 8.56
N SER A 96 -17.11 2.61 9.70
CA SER A 96 -18.18 3.30 10.43
C SER A 96 -17.69 4.62 11.05
N GLN A 97 -18.55 5.66 11.02
CA GLN A 97 -18.23 6.96 11.63
C GLN A 97 -17.87 6.86 13.12
N PRO A 98 -18.59 6.08 13.96
CA PRO A 98 -18.25 5.96 15.37
C PRO A 98 -16.86 5.36 15.61
N PHE A 99 -16.38 4.47 14.73
CA PHE A 99 -15.02 3.94 14.81
C PHE A 99 -13.99 5.01 14.45
N ARG A 100 -14.23 5.75 13.35
CA ARG A 100 -13.35 6.84 12.91
C ARG A 100 -13.23 7.94 13.96
N ASP A 101 -14.34 8.37 14.54
CA ASP A 101 -14.36 9.40 15.59
C ASP A 101 -13.56 8.97 16.83
N MET A 102 -13.64 7.69 17.18
CA MET A 102 -12.89 7.11 18.30
C MET A 102 -11.38 7.15 18.04
N VAL A 103 -10.95 6.70 16.85
CA VAL A 103 -9.54 6.73 16.46
C VAL A 103 -9.01 8.16 16.35
N VAL A 104 -9.79 9.07 15.77
CA VAL A 104 -9.46 10.50 15.68
C VAL A 104 -9.28 11.09 17.08
N LYS A 105 -10.23 10.87 17.98
CA LYS A 105 -10.15 11.35 19.37
C LYS A 105 -8.92 10.81 20.08
N ALA A 106 -8.62 9.52 19.91
CA ALA A 106 -7.43 8.89 20.49
C ALA A 106 -6.14 9.46 19.90
N ALA A 107 -6.08 9.70 18.59
CA ALA A 107 -4.92 10.26 17.90
C ALA A 107 -4.62 11.70 18.32
N LEU A 108 -5.66 12.53 18.46
CA LEU A 108 -5.52 13.91 18.91
C LEU A 108 -5.05 14.01 20.38
N ALA A 109 -5.37 13.00 21.20
CA ALA A 109 -4.93 12.91 22.59
C ALA A 109 -3.58 12.18 22.77
N ASP A 110 -2.99 11.63 21.70
CA ASP A 110 -1.82 10.78 21.80
C ASP A 110 -0.55 11.57 22.11
N SER A 111 0.10 11.25 23.23
CA SER A 111 1.30 11.95 23.69
C SER A 111 2.49 11.87 22.73
N GLN A 112 2.59 10.82 21.91
CA GLN A 112 3.69 10.69 20.95
C GLN A 112 3.45 11.55 19.71
N LEU A 113 2.22 11.60 19.21
CA LEU A 113 1.85 12.51 18.13
C LEU A 113 1.98 13.98 18.56
N LEU A 114 1.54 14.33 19.78
CA LEU A 114 1.68 15.68 20.32
C LEU A 114 3.14 16.13 20.45
N ARG A 115 4.07 15.23 20.80
CA ARG A 115 5.51 15.52 20.87
C ARG A 115 6.15 15.75 19.51
N ASN A 116 5.58 15.19 18.44
CA ASN A 116 6.11 15.26 17.07
C ASN A 116 5.41 16.32 16.21
N GLY A 117 4.93 17.42 16.82
CA GLY A 117 4.28 18.52 16.10
C GLY A 117 2.75 18.43 16.05
N GLY A 118 2.16 17.40 16.65
CA GLY A 118 0.72 17.18 16.66
C GLY A 118 0.20 16.63 15.33
N VAL A 119 -1.08 16.30 15.32
CA VAL A 119 -1.79 15.87 14.11
C VAL A 119 -3.12 16.60 14.04
N SER A 120 -3.54 16.98 12.84
CA SER A 120 -4.87 17.53 12.59
C SER A 120 -5.89 16.41 12.34
N THR A 121 -7.17 16.70 12.59
CA THR A 121 -8.27 15.78 12.29
C THR A 121 -8.24 15.32 10.83
N ASP A 122 -8.02 16.24 9.90
CA ASP A 122 -8.01 15.95 8.46
C ASP A 122 -6.88 15.00 8.08
N GLN A 123 -5.69 15.17 8.67
CA GLN A 123 -4.56 14.25 8.45
C GLN A 123 -4.88 12.85 8.96
N VAL A 124 -5.51 12.72 10.13
CA VAL A 124 -5.91 11.39 10.65
C VAL A 124 -6.96 10.76 9.75
N LEU A 125 -7.94 11.53 9.28
CA LEU A 125 -8.98 11.05 8.37
C LEU A 125 -8.41 10.64 7.01
N GLU A 126 -7.42 11.35 6.48
CA GLU A 126 -6.70 10.98 5.26
C GLU A 126 -6.00 9.63 5.43
N VAL A 127 -5.32 9.41 6.55
CA VAL A 127 -4.67 8.13 6.87
C VAL A 127 -5.73 7.02 7.00
N LEU A 128 -6.83 7.28 7.72
CA LEU A 128 -7.93 6.33 7.89
C LEU A 128 -8.68 6.02 6.60
N ALA A 129 -8.63 6.90 5.59
CA ALA A 129 -9.19 6.63 4.28
C ALA A 129 -8.42 5.51 3.54
N THR A 130 -7.16 5.27 3.91
CA THR A 130 -6.33 4.18 3.38
C THR A 130 -6.41 2.90 4.21
N LEU A 131 -7.18 2.90 5.30
CA LEU A 131 -7.34 1.75 6.18
C LEU A 131 -7.95 0.58 5.43
N SER A 132 -7.27 -0.56 5.45
CA SER A 132 -7.74 -1.80 4.85
C SER A 132 -7.69 -2.93 5.87
N ILE A 133 -8.70 -3.80 5.87
CA ILE A 133 -8.67 -5.08 6.57
C ILE A 133 -8.78 -6.23 5.58
N SER A 134 -7.92 -7.23 5.71
CA SER A 134 -7.91 -8.42 4.87
C SER A 134 -7.63 -9.68 5.70
N LYS A 135 -8.09 -10.84 5.22
CA LYS A 135 -7.78 -12.15 5.78
C LYS A 135 -6.60 -12.73 4.99
N GLU A 136 -5.61 -13.32 5.66
CA GLU A 136 -4.41 -13.86 4.97
C GLU A 136 -4.71 -15.15 4.20
N ASP A 137 -5.54 -16.01 4.79
CA ASP A 137 -5.92 -17.30 4.20
C ASP A 137 -7.33 -17.67 4.67
N GLU A 138 -8.10 -18.38 3.85
CA GLU A 138 -9.44 -18.85 4.20
C GLU A 138 -9.41 -19.76 5.45
N MET A 139 -8.31 -20.51 5.61
CA MET A 139 -8.05 -21.43 6.72
C MET A 139 -7.45 -20.75 7.97
N SER A 140 -6.91 -19.54 7.84
CA SER A 140 -6.25 -18.82 8.93
C SER A 140 -7.20 -17.83 9.59
N SER A 141 -7.37 -17.87 10.91
CA SER A 141 -8.15 -16.87 11.67
C SER A 141 -7.44 -15.52 11.79
N LEU A 142 -6.28 -15.35 11.13
CA LEU A 142 -5.50 -14.12 11.16
C LEU A 142 -6.05 -13.07 10.20
N MET A 143 -6.29 -11.89 10.75
CA MET A 143 -6.64 -10.70 10.01
C MET A 143 -5.50 -9.69 10.03
N HIS A 144 -5.37 -8.99 8.91
CA HIS A 144 -4.41 -7.93 8.69
C HIS A 144 -5.15 -6.61 8.58
N MET A 145 -4.80 -5.66 9.43
CA MET A 145 -5.25 -4.28 9.32
C MET A 145 -4.05 -3.41 9.00
N GLY A 146 -4.16 -2.54 8.00
CA GLY A 146 -3.06 -1.67 7.59
C GLY A 146 -3.52 -0.30 7.12
N VAL A 147 -2.63 0.69 7.26
CA VAL A 147 -2.80 2.07 6.79
C VAL A 147 -1.54 2.54 6.07
N ARG A 148 -1.70 3.58 5.25
CA ARG A 148 -0.62 4.20 4.47
C ARG A 148 -0.67 5.72 4.57
N ALA A 149 0.49 6.36 4.66
CA ALA A 149 0.61 7.81 4.58
C ALA A 149 2.06 8.24 4.31
N PHE A 150 2.25 9.55 4.15
CA PHE A 150 3.55 10.16 3.85
C PHE A 150 4.43 10.37 5.10
N ASP A 151 3.88 10.24 6.30
CA ASP A 151 4.61 10.40 7.56
C ASP A 151 4.69 9.07 8.31
N PRO A 152 5.89 8.52 8.58
CA PRO A 152 6.06 7.22 9.21
C PRO A 152 5.54 7.19 10.65
N MET A 153 5.66 8.30 11.40
CA MET A 153 5.20 8.39 12.77
C MET A 153 3.68 8.39 12.82
N ILE A 154 3.04 9.20 11.98
CA ILE A 154 1.57 9.26 11.91
C ILE A 154 1.01 7.89 11.50
N VAL A 155 1.59 7.25 10.48
CA VAL A 155 1.20 5.92 10.01
C VAL A 155 1.26 4.89 11.12
N TYR A 156 2.40 4.82 11.82
CA TYR A 156 2.59 3.86 12.90
C TYR A 156 1.62 4.09 14.07
N ARG A 157 1.47 5.34 14.52
CA ARG A 157 0.61 5.66 15.68
C ARG A 157 -0.86 5.48 15.34
N VAL A 158 -1.32 5.95 14.18
CA VAL A 158 -2.73 5.78 13.76
C VAL A 158 -3.05 4.30 13.58
N ALA A 159 -2.17 3.50 12.98
CA ALA A 159 -2.36 2.05 12.89
C ALA A 159 -2.49 1.38 14.26
N SER A 160 -1.60 1.73 15.20
CA SER A 160 -1.63 1.19 16.56
C SER A 160 -2.90 1.59 17.31
N LEU A 161 -3.33 2.85 17.18
CA LEU A 161 -4.55 3.34 17.82
C LEU A 161 -5.81 2.74 17.20
N ALA A 162 -5.83 2.52 15.88
CA ALA A 162 -6.90 1.82 15.19
C ALA A 162 -7.02 0.37 15.67
N ALA A 163 -5.90 -0.34 15.83
CA ALA A 163 -5.88 -1.70 16.37
C ALA A 163 -6.37 -1.77 17.82
N LEU A 164 -5.93 -0.83 18.68
CA LEU A 164 -6.41 -0.73 20.06
C LEU A 164 -7.92 -0.42 20.12
N SER A 165 -8.36 0.53 19.30
CA SER A 165 -9.76 0.92 19.15
C SER A 165 -10.64 -0.24 18.67
N PHE A 166 -10.09 -1.08 17.79
CA PHE A 166 -10.77 -2.28 17.30
C PHE A 166 -10.88 -3.34 18.39
N LYS A 167 -9.85 -3.51 19.23
CA LYS A 167 -9.86 -4.45 20.36
C LYS A 167 -10.83 -4.06 21.49
N GLU A 168 -11.05 -2.77 21.72
CA GLU A 168 -11.98 -2.28 22.75
C GLU A 168 -13.47 -2.50 22.40
N ARG A 169 -13.77 -2.95 21.18
CA ARG A 169 -15.12 -3.25 20.69
C ARG A 169 -15.40 -4.74 20.60
#